data_AF-A0A7C2W1Z3-F1
#
_entry.id   AF-A0A7C2W1Z3-F1
#
_cell.length_a   1.000
_cell.length_b   1.000
_cell.length_c   1.000
_cell.angle_alpha   90.00
_cell.angle_beta   90.00
_cell.angle_gamma   90.00
#
_symmetry.space_group_name_H-M   'P 1'
#
loop_
_entity.id
_entity.type
_entity.pdbx_description
1 polymer ?
#
loop_
_entity_poly.entity_id
_entity_poly.type
_entity_poly.pdbx_seq_one_letter_code
_entity_poly.pdbx_strand_id
1 'polypeptide(L)'
;MFKITFVLGIISIIAGILLLFLMPIIGILSVVLGLLLVVVDAVSGEKEEKVKLPTPPKPVKVKEEKVAESHRKEEVRGPPAPGYMYCPYCGEQIPKQSRFCPNCGASLE
;
A
#
# COMPACT_ATOMS: atom_id res chain seq x y z
N MET A 1 -28.22 -19.05 48.12
CA MET A 1 -27.29 -17.94 47.76
C MET A 1 -25.91 -18.43 47.34
N PHE A 2 -25.18 -19.23 48.14
CA PHE A 2 -23.80 -19.70 47.81
C PHE A 2 -23.62 -20.41 46.45
N LYS A 3 -24.63 -21.13 45.96
CA LYS A 3 -24.56 -21.82 44.66
C LYS A 3 -24.47 -20.85 43.47
N ILE A 4 -25.10 -19.68 43.55
CA ILE A 4 -25.17 -18.71 42.43
C ILE A 4 -23.85 -17.96 42.28
N THR A 5 -23.27 -17.50 43.39
CA THR A 5 -21.96 -16.85 43.40
C THR A 5 -20.84 -17.79 42.93
N PHE A 6 -20.90 -19.06 43.31
CA PHE A 6 -19.96 -20.07 42.83
C PHE A 6 -20.06 -20.30 41.32
N VAL A 7 -21.28 -20.42 40.78
CA VAL A 7 -21.52 -20.60 39.34
C VAL A 7 -21.03 -19.40 38.53
N LEU A 8 -21.31 -18.17 38.99
CA LEU A 8 -20.81 -16.95 38.34
C LEU A 8 -19.27 -16.87 38.35
N GLY A 9 -18.64 -17.30 39.43
CA GLY A 9 -17.18 -17.40 39.51
C GLY A 9 -16.59 -18.36 38.47
N ILE A 10 -17.18 -19.55 38.32
CA ILE A 10 -16.76 -20.53 37.32
C ILE A 10 -16.93 -19.99 35.90
N ILE A 11 -18.06 -19.34 35.61
CA ILE A 11 -18.32 -18.77 34.28
C ILE A 11 -17.26 -17.72 33.92
N SER A 12 -16.90 -16.84 34.87
CA SER A 12 -15.84 -15.84 34.65
C SER A 12 -14.48 -16.48 34.39
N ILE A 13 -14.14 -17.55 35.12
CA ILE A 13 -12.89 -18.30 34.91
C ILE A 13 -12.88 -18.96 33.53
N ILE A 14 -13.97 -19.65 33.15
CA ILE A 14 -14.10 -20.29 31.84
C ILE A 14 -14.01 -19.24 30.72
N ALA A 15 -14.71 -18.11 30.87
CA ALA A 15 -14.67 -17.02 29.89
C ALA A 15 -13.26 -16.45 29.74
N GLY A 16 -12.54 -16.24 30.85
CA GLY A 16 -11.15 -15.76 30.83
C GLY A 16 -10.19 -16.73 30.17
N ILE A 17 -10.31 -18.03 30.49
CA ILE A 17 -9.51 -19.09 29.86
C ILE A 17 -9.82 -19.17 28.36
N LEU A 18 -11.11 -19.15 27.99
CA LEU A 18 -11.54 -19.16 26.60
C LEU A 18 -10.95 -17.97 25.83
N LEU A 19 -11.01 -16.76 26.37
CA LEU A 19 -10.41 -15.57 25.76
C LEU A 19 -8.89 -15.68 25.63
N LEU A 20 -8.24 -16.21 26.66
CA LEU A 20 -6.78 -16.40 26.69
C LEU A 20 -6.32 -17.39 25.62
N PHE A 21 -7.11 -18.41 25.29
CA PHE A 21 -6.84 -19.33 24.18
C PHE A 21 -7.33 -18.80 22.82
N LEU A 22 -8.42 -18.04 22.78
CA LEU A 22 -8.98 -17.51 21.54
C LEU A 22 -8.08 -16.45 20.90
N MET A 23 -7.48 -15.56 21.70
CA MET A 23 -6.56 -14.52 21.24
C MET A 23 -5.37 -15.07 20.42
N PRO A 24 -4.58 -16.04 20.92
CA PRO A 24 -3.48 -16.61 20.13
C PRO A 24 -3.99 -17.40 18.92
N ILE A 25 -5.11 -18.12 19.01
CA ILE A 25 -5.68 -18.84 17.87
C ILE A 25 -6.06 -17.87 16.74
N ILE A 26 -6.73 -16.76 17.06
CA ILE A 26 -7.10 -15.72 16.09
C ILE A 26 -5.83 -15.09 15.47
N GLY A 27 -4.82 -14.80 16.29
CA GLY A 27 -3.54 -14.26 15.81
C GLY A 27 -2.85 -15.22 14.85
N ILE A 28 -2.72 -16.49 15.21
CA ILE A 28 -2.12 -17.53 14.36
C ILE A 28 -2.92 -17.68 13.06
N LEU A 29 -4.24 -17.73 13.13
CA LEU A 29 -5.10 -17.82 11.95
C LEU A 29 -4.91 -16.63 11.01
N SER A 30 -4.76 -15.42 11.56
CA SER A 30 -4.53 -14.19 10.79
C SER A 30 -3.18 -14.21 10.07
N VAL A 31 -2.12 -14.66 10.75
CA VAL A 31 -0.78 -14.82 10.16
C VAL A 31 -0.79 -15.89 9.07
N VAL A 32 -1.40 -17.05 9.33
CA VAL A 32 -1.51 -18.14 8.37
C VAL A 32 -2.30 -17.73 7.14
N LEU A 33 -3.43 -17.03 7.32
CA LEU A 33 -4.24 -16.51 6.21
C LEU A 33 -3.45 -15.49 5.39
N GLY A 34 -2.74 -14.56 6.05
CA GLY A 34 -1.86 -13.60 5.37
C GLY A 34 -0.75 -14.28 4.57
N LEU A 35 -0.09 -15.29 5.16
CA LEU A 35 0.93 -16.08 4.46
C LEU A 35 0.35 -16.84 3.27
N LEU A 36 -0.84 -17.43 3.43
CA LEU A 36 -1.56 -18.11 2.34
C LEU A 36 -1.85 -17.15 1.19
N LEU A 37 -2.34 -15.94 1.46
CA LEU A 37 -2.58 -14.93 0.43
C LEU A 37 -1.29 -14.59 -0.31
N VAL A 38 -0.21 -14.31 0.41
CA VAL A 38 1.11 -14.02 -0.19
C VAL A 38 1.58 -15.18 -1.07
N VAL A 39 1.43 -16.42 -0.62
CA VAL A 39 1.79 -17.61 -1.41
C VAL A 39 0.89 -17.77 -2.63
N VAL A 40 -0.42 -17.52 -2.51
CA VAL A 40 -1.37 -17.58 -3.63
C VAL A 40 -1.07 -16.50 -4.67
N ASP A 41 -0.73 -15.28 -4.25
CA ASP A 41 -0.27 -14.22 -5.15
C ASP A 41 1.04 -14.60 -5.85
N ALA A 42 1.96 -15.25 -5.13
CA ALA A 42 3.23 -15.72 -5.70
C ALA A 42 3.03 -16.87 -6.71
N VAL A 43 2.10 -17.79 -6.45
CA VAL A 43 1.82 -18.96 -7.33
C VAL A 43 0.90 -18.59 -8.50
N SER A 44 -0.03 -17.65 -8.33
CA SER A 44 -0.88 -17.14 -9.42
C SER A 44 -0.16 -16.19 -10.38
N GLY A 45 1.15 -15.95 -10.19
CA GLY A 45 2.01 -15.12 -11.03
C GLY A 45 2.25 -15.62 -12.46
N GLU A 46 1.46 -16.56 -12.97
CA GLU A 46 1.46 -17.04 -14.36
C GLU A 46 0.03 -17.13 -14.95
N LYS A 47 -0.76 -16.04 -15.00
CA LYS A 47 -1.73 -15.74 -16.10
C LYS A 47 -2.49 -14.39 -15.97
N GLU A 48 -1.91 -13.37 -16.60
CA GLU A 48 -2.48 -12.35 -17.51
C GLU A 48 -3.68 -11.43 -17.17
N GLU A 49 -3.49 -10.15 -17.53
CA GLU A 49 -4.49 -9.20 -18.07
C GLU A 49 -5.34 -8.33 -17.11
N LYS A 50 -4.65 -7.48 -16.33
CA LYS A 50 -4.98 -6.04 -16.34
C LYS A 50 -3.76 -5.18 -16.05
N VAL A 51 -2.71 -5.41 -16.83
CA VAL A 51 -1.97 -4.27 -17.38
C VAL A 51 -2.99 -3.53 -18.22
N LYS A 52 -3.75 -2.62 -17.59
CA LYS A 52 -4.25 -1.45 -18.29
C LYS A 52 -2.96 -0.75 -18.70
N LEU A 53 -2.45 -1.14 -19.86
CA LEU A 53 -1.58 -0.31 -20.65
C LEU A 53 -2.34 1.03 -20.69
N PRO A 54 -1.90 2.12 -20.04
CA PRO A 54 -2.14 3.39 -20.67
C PRO A 54 -1.45 3.22 -22.02
N THR A 55 -2.27 3.17 -23.07
CA THR A 55 -1.81 3.26 -24.47
C THR A 55 -0.61 4.19 -24.52
N PRO A 56 0.51 3.80 -25.17
CA PRO A 56 1.59 4.75 -25.41
C PRO A 56 0.95 5.99 -26.05
N PRO A 57 1.03 7.18 -25.43
CA PRO A 57 0.56 8.36 -26.09
C PRO A 57 1.42 8.50 -27.34
N LYS A 58 0.79 8.30 -28.50
CA LYS A 58 1.35 8.65 -29.80
C LYS A 58 1.95 10.05 -29.70
N PRO A 59 3.08 10.29 -30.36
CA PRO A 59 3.86 11.50 -30.19
C PRO A 59 3.02 12.71 -30.57
N VAL A 60 2.97 13.66 -29.63
CA VAL A 60 2.72 15.08 -29.86
C VAL A 60 1.36 15.43 -30.51
N LYS A 61 0.50 16.02 -29.69
CA LYS A 61 -0.21 17.28 -30.00
C LYS A 61 -0.68 17.90 -28.68
N VAL A 62 0.24 18.62 -28.03
CA VAL A 62 -0.14 19.67 -27.09
C VAL A 62 -1.00 20.63 -27.90
N LYS A 63 -2.30 20.65 -27.63
CA LYS A 63 -3.16 21.76 -28.00
C LYS A 63 -3.29 22.60 -26.75
N GLU A 64 -2.80 23.83 -26.87
CA GLU A 64 -3.08 24.97 -26.01
C GLU A 64 -4.55 24.97 -25.55
N GLU A 65 -4.81 25.20 -24.25
CA GLU A 65 -5.61 26.36 -23.81
C GLU A 65 -5.61 26.50 -22.26
N LYS A 66 -5.07 27.63 -21.80
CA LYS A 66 -5.31 28.37 -20.54
C LYS A 66 -4.91 27.76 -19.18
N VAL A 67 -3.67 28.05 -18.78
CA VAL A 67 -3.42 28.62 -17.45
C VAL A 67 -2.97 30.06 -17.67
N ALA A 68 -3.86 30.99 -17.35
CA ALA A 68 -3.63 32.42 -17.43
C ALA A 68 -2.67 32.89 -16.33
N GLU A 69 -1.64 33.61 -16.76
CA GLU A 69 -0.64 34.32 -15.97
C GLU A 69 -1.24 35.47 -15.15
N SER A 70 -0.61 35.78 -14.00
CA SER A 70 -0.50 37.17 -13.54
C SER A 70 0.71 37.36 -12.62
N HIS A 71 1.64 38.19 -13.11
CA HIS A 71 2.63 39.02 -12.39
C HIS A 71 4.06 38.50 -12.13
N ARG A 72 4.90 38.82 -13.13
CA ARG A 72 6.09 39.72 -13.06
C ARG A 72 7.48 39.09 -12.81
N LYS A 73 8.10 38.72 -13.95
CA LYS A 73 9.43 39.15 -14.43
C LYS A 73 10.68 38.70 -13.64
N GLU A 74 11.27 37.56 -14.05
CA GLU A 74 12.73 37.41 -14.27
C GLU A 74 12.99 36.11 -15.05
N GLU A 75 13.84 36.18 -16.06
CA GLU A 75 14.19 35.11 -17.00
C GLU A 75 15.12 34.06 -16.34
N VAL A 76 14.62 32.84 -16.13
CA VAL A 76 15.47 31.68 -15.82
C VAL A 76 15.02 30.49 -16.64
N ARG A 77 15.91 30.01 -17.51
CA ARG A 77 15.83 28.70 -18.19
C ARG A 77 15.41 27.63 -17.18
N GLY A 78 14.16 27.16 -17.29
CA GLY A 78 13.66 26.09 -16.43
C GLY A 78 14.49 24.81 -16.60
N PRO A 79 14.74 24.05 -15.52
CA PRO A 79 15.48 22.79 -15.60
C PRO A 79 14.73 21.78 -16.50
N PRO A 80 15.47 20.88 -17.18
CA PRO A 80 14.87 19.87 -18.05
C PRO A 80 13.82 19.08 -17.29
N ALA A 81 12.66 18.86 -17.93
CA ALA A 81 11.53 18.14 -17.33
C ALA A 81 12.02 16.86 -16.64
N PRO A 82 11.77 16.68 -15.34
CA PRO A 82 12.21 15.49 -14.65
C PRO A 82 11.46 14.30 -15.23
N GLY A 83 12.19 13.33 -15.78
CA GLY A 83 11.59 12.05 -16.11
C GLY A 83 11.03 11.41 -14.84
N TYR A 84 10.01 10.57 -14.99
CA TYR A 84 9.45 9.77 -13.91
C TYR A 84 9.84 8.30 -14.08
N MET A 85 9.92 7.58 -12.97
CA MET A 85 10.07 6.13 -12.90
C MET A 85 9.11 5.57 -11.85
N TYR A 86 8.97 4.26 -11.78
CA TYR A 86 8.18 3.61 -10.74
C TYR A 86 9.12 3.01 -9.69
N CYS A 87 8.75 3.13 -8.42
CA CYS A 87 9.51 2.54 -7.33
C CYS A 87 9.47 1.00 -7.46
N PRO A 88 10.63 0.30 -7.50
CA PRO A 88 10.65 -1.15 -7.60
C PRO A 88 10.20 -1.86 -6.30
N TYR A 89 10.07 -1.11 -5.19
CA TYR A 89 9.71 -1.67 -3.89
C TYR A 89 8.21 -1.53 -3.56
N CYS A 90 7.57 -0.42 -3.96
CA CYS A 90 6.15 -0.19 -3.66
C CYS A 90 5.29 0.15 -4.90
N GLY A 91 5.89 0.39 -6.06
CA GLY A 91 5.16 0.73 -7.29
C GLY A 91 4.73 2.20 -7.42
N GLU A 92 5.10 3.08 -6.48
CA GLU A 92 4.77 4.52 -6.55
C GLU A 92 5.48 5.22 -7.72
N GLN A 93 4.82 6.21 -8.33
CA GLN A 93 5.46 7.05 -9.35
C GLN A 93 6.39 8.07 -8.68
N ILE A 94 7.68 7.99 -9.02
CA ILE A 94 8.75 8.76 -8.42
C ILE A 94 9.50 9.56 -9.50
N PRO A 95 9.91 10.80 -9.22
CA PRO A 95 10.74 11.56 -10.15
C PRO A 95 12.13 10.92 -10.22
N LYS A 96 12.72 10.75 -11.42
CA LYS A 96 14.03 10.07 -11.63
C LYS A 96 15.20 10.68 -10.86
N GLN A 97 15.02 11.90 -10.35
CA GLN A 97 15.99 12.62 -9.52
C GLN A 97 15.86 12.33 -8.01
N SER A 98 14.85 11.58 -7.57
CA SER A 98 14.68 11.24 -6.15
C SER A 98 15.62 10.10 -5.74
N ARG A 99 16.40 10.33 -4.67
CA ARG A 99 17.24 9.29 -4.04
C ARG A 99 16.46 8.29 -3.19
N PHE A 100 15.30 8.69 -2.69
CA PHE A 100 14.44 7.86 -1.85
C PHE A 100 12.99 7.95 -2.32
N CYS A 101 12.25 6.86 -2.16
CA CYS A 101 10.82 6.85 -2.45
C CYS A 101 10.05 7.62 -1.36
N PRO A 102 9.23 8.64 -1.72
CA PRO A 102 8.44 9.39 -0.75
C PRO A 102 7.29 8.59 -0.13
N ASN A 103 6.92 7.46 -0.74
CA ASN A 103 5.84 6.60 -0.28
C ASN A 103 6.34 5.52 0.70
N CYS A 104 7.41 4.78 0.35
CA CYS A 104 7.87 3.65 1.16
C CYS A 104 9.23 3.86 1.86
N GLY A 105 9.93 4.96 1.58
CA GLY A 105 11.24 5.25 2.17
C GLY A 105 12.41 4.45 1.58
N ALA A 106 12.18 3.62 0.55
CA ALA A 106 13.24 2.82 -0.06
C ALA A 106 14.27 3.69 -0.81
N SER A 107 15.54 3.29 -0.74
CA SER A 107 16.65 3.91 -1.49
C SER A 107 16.62 3.51 -2.97
N LEU A 108 16.83 4.48 -3.85
CA LEU A 108 16.71 4.36 -5.32
C LEU A 108 18.02 4.69 -6.06
N GLU A 109 19.06 5.07 -5.32
CA GLU A 109 20.41 5.33 -5.81
C GLU A 109 21.21 4.04 -6.08
#